data_AF-A0A966YDT8-F1
#
_entry.id   AF-A0A966YDT8-F1
#
_cell.length_a   1.000
_cell.length_b   1.000
_cell.length_c   1.000
_cell.angle_alpha   90.00
_cell.angle_beta   90.00
_cell.angle_gamma   90.00
#
_symmetry.space_group_name_H-M   'P 1'
#
loop_
_entity.id
_entity.type
_entity.pdbx_description
1 polymer ?
#
loop_
_entity_poly.entity_id
_entity_poly.type
_entity_poly.pdbx_seq_one_letter_code
_entity_poly.pdbx_strand_id
1 'polypeptide(L)'
;MPASPKTRLLLRNDEAWPTGHDATLVVVFLRGGADTLSLLPPYGDDRYFQSRPTLAVPPPGRGNRSAIRLDDHYGLHPDMAALEPAYRDGRLAFVQAVGIDNTSGSHFECQDQMEHGSSPTSAPVSGGWLGRFLRTIDGDQLGPLPAVAIGKSLPESLRGGPASVLERLDEVAVQGSATDLPLITQTLASLYGAEQNSLGRQGLQTLDLFRRVASLPPTTATTRRTATYPNNAFAAGLRQIAELIRAGIGLRVACLDLPGWDTHFFQGATDGQQAALVDRLAKGLAAFETDMSSCRQRVTVLVTTEFGRRVYENASQGTDHGRGFAAMLLGNSVAGGHVHGHWPLEEITDP
;
A
#
# COMPACT_ATOMS: atom_id res chain seq x y z
N MET A 1 28.45 -3.27 26.15
CA MET A 1 27.36 -2.30 25.93
C MET A 1 26.04 -3.06 25.93
N PRO A 2 25.05 -2.66 26.72
CA PRO A 2 23.74 -3.30 26.67
C PRO A 2 23.14 -3.05 25.28
N ALA A 3 22.58 -4.09 24.67
CA ALA A 3 21.90 -4.00 23.38
C ALA A 3 20.88 -2.84 23.42
N SER A 4 20.87 -2.00 22.38
CA SER A 4 19.83 -0.98 22.24
C SER A 4 18.45 -1.67 22.34
N PRO A 5 17.44 -1.01 22.91
CA PRO A 5 16.12 -1.59 23.03
C PRO A 5 15.64 -1.98 21.64
N LYS A 6 15.60 -3.29 21.41
CA LYS A 6 15.14 -3.94 20.19
C LYS A 6 13.86 -3.27 19.74
N THR A 7 13.84 -2.83 18.49
CA THR A 7 12.68 -2.32 17.74
C THR A 7 11.39 -2.94 18.28
N ARG A 8 10.63 -2.19 19.08
CA ARG A 8 9.26 -2.60 19.41
C ARG A 8 8.53 -2.60 18.08
N LEU A 9 8.21 -3.79 17.59
CA LEU A 9 7.39 -3.99 16.40
C LEU A 9 6.15 -3.09 16.56
N LEU A 10 5.74 -2.41 15.49
CA LEU A 10 4.67 -1.40 15.45
C LEU A 10 3.27 -1.94 15.73
N LEU A 11 3.18 -3.07 16.40
CA LEU A 11 1.96 -3.79 16.72
C LEU A 11 1.65 -3.59 18.19
N ARG A 12 0.36 -3.41 18.51
CA ARG A 12 -0.09 -3.32 19.91
C ARG A 12 0.26 -4.63 20.62
N ASN A 13 0.91 -4.53 21.78
CA ASN A 13 1.38 -5.70 22.55
C ASN A 13 0.25 -6.41 23.33
N ASP A 14 -0.90 -5.75 23.54
CA ASP A 14 -1.85 -6.13 24.59
C ASP A 14 -3.23 -6.63 24.11
N GLU A 15 -3.46 -6.71 22.80
CA GLU A 15 -4.62 -7.45 22.26
C GLU A 15 -4.12 -8.76 21.67
N ALA A 16 -4.73 -9.87 22.09
CA ALA A 16 -4.53 -11.17 21.47
C ALA A 16 -4.61 -10.96 19.95
N TRP A 17 -3.48 -11.13 19.26
CA TRP A 17 -3.48 -11.16 17.81
C TRP A 17 -4.61 -12.08 17.39
N PRO A 18 -5.44 -11.72 16.39
CA PRO A 18 -6.55 -12.56 15.98
C PRO A 18 -6.07 -14.01 15.92
N THR A 19 -6.48 -14.83 16.89
CA THR A 19 -6.07 -16.22 16.96
C THR A 19 -6.92 -16.91 15.92
N GLY A 20 -6.44 -16.90 14.67
CA GLY A 20 -7.18 -17.34 13.50
C GLY A 20 -6.48 -16.93 12.21
N HIS A 21 -6.68 -17.74 11.17
CA HIS A 21 -6.01 -17.63 9.87
C HIS A 21 -6.55 -16.51 8.95
N ASP A 22 -7.22 -15.49 9.51
CA ASP A 22 -8.09 -14.54 8.76
C ASP A 22 -7.60 -13.08 8.73
N ALA A 23 -6.33 -12.83 9.07
CA ALA A 23 -5.73 -11.51 8.94
C ALA A 23 -5.28 -11.22 7.50
N THR A 24 -5.64 -10.04 6.99
CA THR A 24 -5.28 -9.54 5.67
C THR A 24 -4.34 -8.34 5.77
N LEU A 25 -3.18 -8.44 5.12
CA LEU A 25 -2.29 -7.32 4.86
C LEU A 25 -2.64 -6.71 3.49
N VAL A 26 -3.00 -5.43 3.48
CA VAL A 26 -3.17 -4.65 2.25
C VAL A 26 -1.93 -3.79 2.03
N VAL A 27 -1.21 -4.00 0.94
CA VAL A 27 -0.02 -3.21 0.58
C VAL A 27 -0.41 -2.23 -0.52
N VAL A 28 -0.36 -0.95 -0.21
CA VAL A 28 -0.49 0.14 -1.17
C VAL A 28 0.90 0.65 -1.55
N PHE A 29 1.27 0.52 -2.81
CA PHE A 29 2.56 1.00 -3.31
C PHE A 29 2.38 2.33 -4.07
N LEU A 30 3.01 3.39 -3.57
CA LEU A 30 3.02 4.72 -4.17
C LEU A 30 4.12 4.74 -5.25
N ARG A 31 3.78 4.31 -6.46
CA ARG A 31 4.74 4.14 -7.57
C ARG A 31 5.21 5.52 -8.06
N GLY A 32 6.52 5.72 -8.06
CA GLY A 32 7.17 6.93 -8.53
C GLY A 32 7.89 7.72 -7.44
N GLY A 33 8.18 7.15 -6.27
CA GLY A 33 8.99 7.84 -5.26
C GLY A 33 8.29 9.00 -4.56
N ALA A 34 7.32 8.71 -3.69
CA ALA A 34 6.46 9.73 -3.08
C ALA A 34 7.23 10.72 -2.19
N ASP A 35 6.92 12.02 -2.33
CA ASP A 35 7.41 13.07 -1.43
C ASP A 35 6.73 13.01 -0.05
N THR A 36 7.16 12.08 0.78
CA THR A 36 6.59 11.84 2.11
C THR A 36 6.84 12.96 3.12
N LEU A 37 7.81 13.85 2.86
CA LEU A 37 8.01 15.08 3.64
C LEU A 37 6.92 16.13 3.39
N SER A 38 6.15 15.98 2.32
CA SER A 38 4.93 16.77 2.08
C SER A 38 3.70 16.08 2.67
N LEU A 39 3.67 14.75 2.78
CA LEU A 39 2.57 14.01 3.44
C LEU A 39 2.60 14.20 4.96
N LEU A 40 3.79 14.13 5.55
CA LEU A 40 4.06 14.20 6.99
C LEU A 40 5.13 15.27 7.28
N PRO A 41 4.82 16.57 7.09
CA PRO A 41 5.78 17.65 7.27
C PRO A 41 6.38 17.69 8.69
N PRO A 42 7.73 17.64 8.83
CA PRO A 42 8.43 17.90 10.10
C PRO A 42 8.44 19.41 10.40
N TYR A 43 7.26 19.99 10.61
CA TYR A 43 7.09 21.44 10.76
C TYR A 43 7.80 22.03 11.99
N GLY A 44 8.17 21.21 12.97
CA GLY A 44 8.93 21.64 14.13
C GLY A 44 10.41 21.91 13.83
N ASP A 45 10.85 21.71 12.58
CA ASP A 45 12.22 21.91 12.14
C ASP A 45 12.32 23.00 11.05
N ASP A 46 12.96 24.12 11.37
CA ASP A 46 13.11 25.24 10.44
C ASP A 46 13.88 24.88 9.16
N ARG A 47 14.73 23.84 9.19
CA ARG A 47 15.48 23.39 8.01
C ARG A 47 14.56 22.83 6.93
N TYR A 48 13.39 22.31 7.30
CA TYR A 48 12.37 21.91 6.35
C TYR A 48 11.91 23.08 5.48
N PHE A 49 11.57 24.21 6.11
CA PHE A 49 11.13 25.42 5.41
C PHE A 49 12.26 26.08 4.62
N GLN A 50 13.48 26.11 5.17
CA GLN A 50 14.66 26.64 4.48
C GLN A 50 14.99 25.82 3.23
N SER A 51 14.84 24.50 3.30
CA SER A 51 15.14 23.59 2.20
C SER A 51 14.02 23.55 1.15
N ARG A 52 12.80 23.96 1.50
CA ARG A 52 11.62 23.88 0.62
C ARG A 52 10.87 25.21 0.54
N PRO A 53 11.48 26.26 -0.05
CA PRO A 53 10.90 27.60 -0.02
C PRO A 53 9.50 27.70 -0.64
N THR A 54 9.18 26.87 -1.65
CA THR A 54 7.86 26.85 -2.30
C THR A 54 7.08 25.56 -2.03
N LEU A 55 7.78 24.47 -1.69
CA LEU A 55 7.16 23.15 -1.46
C LEU A 55 6.80 22.85 -0.01
N ALA A 56 7.27 23.62 0.98
CA ALA A 56 6.96 23.35 2.37
C ALA A 56 5.46 23.53 2.65
N VAL A 57 4.85 22.51 3.27
CA VAL A 57 3.48 22.62 3.79
C VAL A 57 3.49 23.62 4.95
N PRO A 58 2.65 24.66 4.96
CA PRO A 58 2.65 25.66 6.03
C PRO A 58 2.43 25.04 7.41
N PRO A 59 3.12 25.53 8.48
CA PRO A 59 3.01 24.93 9.79
C PRO A 59 1.59 25.12 10.37
N PRO A 60 1.15 24.24 11.29
CA PRO A 60 -0.20 24.31 11.85
C PRO A 60 -0.58 25.69 12.37
N GLY A 61 -1.82 26.12 12.06
CA GLY A 61 -2.35 27.42 12.47
C GLY A 61 -1.99 28.57 11.53
N ARG A 62 -1.25 28.33 10.44
CA ARG A 62 -0.97 29.33 9.39
C ARG A 62 -2.00 29.30 8.24
N GLY A 63 -3.28 29.36 8.58
CA GLY A 63 -4.38 29.42 7.62
C GLY A 63 -5.12 28.10 7.37
N ASN A 64 -6.07 28.10 6.44
CA ASN A 64 -6.97 26.97 6.18
C ASN A 64 -6.33 25.81 5.38
N ARG A 65 -5.17 26.04 4.78
CA ARG A 65 -4.37 25.04 4.07
C ARG A 65 -3.06 24.74 4.78
N SER A 66 -2.94 25.00 6.09
CA SER A 66 -1.77 24.56 6.86
C SER A 66 -1.84 23.08 7.22
N ALA A 67 -0.70 22.50 7.57
CA ALA A 67 -0.63 21.16 8.14
C ALA A 67 -1.55 21.01 9.37
N ILE A 68 -2.11 19.82 9.51
CA ILE A 68 -2.89 19.40 10.68
C ILE A 68 -1.90 18.91 11.74
N ARG A 69 -1.85 19.57 12.90
CA ARG A 69 -0.86 19.27 13.95
C ARG A 69 -1.04 17.85 14.48
N LEU A 70 -0.05 16.95 14.34
CA LEU A 70 -0.10 15.63 15.00
C LEU A 70 0.50 15.70 16.40
N ASP A 71 1.75 16.19 16.49
CA ASP A 71 2.51 16.46 17.72
C ASP A 71 3.29 17.79 17.57
N ASP A 72 4.31 18.04 18.41
CA ASP A 72 5.14 19.26 18.35
C ASP A 72 6.11 19.34 17.17
N HIS A 73 6.39 18.21 16.51
CA HIS A 73 7.39 18.13 15.45
C HIS A 73 6.77 17.80 14.08
N TYR A 74 5.73 16.97 14.04
CA TYR A 74 5.10 16.48 12.81
C TYR A 74 3.67 16.96 12.65
N GLY A 75 3.35 17.33 11.42
CA GLY A 75 2.01 17.64 10.95
C GLY A 75 1.60 16.67 9.86
N LEU A 76 0.30 16.65 9.57
CA LEU A 76 -0.29 15.89 8.48
C LEU A 76 -0.70 16.86 7.38
N HIS A 77 -0.43 16.52 6.11
CA HIS A 77 -0.86 17.35 4.97
C HIS A 77 -2.36 17.68 5.06
N PRO A 78 -2.82 18.91 4.74
CA PRO A 78 -4.23 19.29 4.87
C PRO A 78 -5.18 18.38 4.09
N ASP A 79 -4.80 17.91 2.89
CA ASP A 79 -5.62 16.96 2.11
C ASP A 79 -5.69 15.54 2.69
N MET A 80 -4.94 15.26 3.75
CA MET A 80 -5.05 14.03 4.52
C MET A 80 -6.01 14.15 5.72
N ALA A 81 -6.78 15.25 5.84
CA ALA A 81 -7.73 15.46 6.94
C ALA A 81 -8.66 14.27 7.21
N ALA A 82 -9.08 13.55 6.17
CA ALA A 82 -9.95 12.38 6.29
C ALA A 82 -9.31 11.22 7.10
N LEU A 83 -7.99 11.22 7.27
CA LEU A 83 -7.24 10.23 8.05
C LEU A 83 -6.91 10.68 9.48
N GLU A 84 -7.11 11.96 9.82
CA GLU A 84 -6.85 12.47 11.17
C GLU A 84 -7.60 11.65 12.26
N PRO A 85 -8.90 11.31 12.11
CA PRO A 85 -9.60 10.52 13.13
C PRO A 85 -8.93 9.16 13.39
N ALA A 86 -8.42 8.49 12.35
CA ALA A 86 -7.71 7.22 12.51
C ALA A 86 -6.39 7.39 13.27
N TYR A 87 -5.69 8.52 13.09
CA TYR A 87 -4.51 8.85 13.89
C TYR A 87 -4.86 9.10 15.35
N ARG A 88 -5.85 9.95 15.61
CA ARG A 88 -6.29 10.29 16.98
C ARG A 88 -6.77 9.08 17.76
N ASP A 89 -7.42 8.14 17.07
CA ASP A 89 -7.88 6.89 17.68
C ASP A 89 -6.77 5.82 17.80
N GLY A 90 -5.52 6.15 17.48
CA GLY A 90 -4.37 5.27 17.63
C GLY A 90 -4.28 4.15 16.60
N ARG A 91 -4.93 4.29 15.43
CA ARG A 91 -4.95 3.28 14.35
C ARG A 91 -4.08 3.61 13.15
N LEU A 92 -3.66 4.87 13.03
CA LEU A 92 -2.73 5.33 12.02
C LEU A 92 -1.38 5.63 12.68
N ALA A 93 -0.31 5.07 12.13
CA ALA A 93 1.07 5.35 12.51
C ALA A 93 1.88 5.73 11.27
N PHE A 94 2.97 6.45 11.52
CA PHE A 94 4.01 6.68 10.52
C PHE A 94 5.34 6.17 11.03
N VAL A 95 6.19 5.70 10.12
CA VAL A 95 7.57 5.27 10.40
C VAL A 95 8.48 6.12 9.55
N GLN A 96 9.31 6.93 10.18
CA GLN A 96 10.24 7.82 9.52
C GLN A 96 11.55 7.12 9.18
N ALA A 97 12.29 7.71 8.24
CA ALA A 97 13.61 7.26 7.82
C ALA A 97 13.64 5.79 7.34
N VAL A 98 12.56 5.34 6.71
CA VAL A 98 12.56 4.09 5.95
C VAL A 98 13.29 4.34 4.64
N GLY A 99 14.18 3.45 4.23
CA GLY A 99 14.91 3.64 2.99
C GLY A 99 15.62 2.37 2.55
N ILE A 100 16.26 2.50 1.39
CA ILE A 100 17.08 1.47 0.78
C ILE A 100 18.53 1.93 0.69
N ASP A 101 19.44 0.97 0.70
CA ASP A 101 20.88 1.16 0.48
C ASP A 101 21.25 1.27 -1.01
N ASN A 102 20.28 1.22 -1.91
CA ASN A 102 20.48 1.45 -3.34
C ASN A 102 20.54 2.95 -3.66
N THR A 103 21.62 3.35 -4.33
CA THR A 103 21.93 4.74 -4.68
C THR A 103 21.70 5.06 -6.16
N SER A 104 21.18 4.13 -6.96
CA SER A 104 21.02 4.33 -8.40
C SER A 104 19.97 5.36 -8.76
N GLY A 105 18.97 5.55 -7.89
CA GLY A 105 17.80 6.38 -8.18
C GLY A 105 16.92 5.82 -9.29
N SER A 106 17.13 4.58 -9.74
CA SER A 106 16.30 3.93 -10.75
C SER A 106 15.00 3.44 -10.11
N HIS A 107 13.85 3.89 -10.62
CA HIS A 107 12.55 3.37 -10.19
C HIS A 107 12.49 1.85 -10.32
N PHE A 108 12.98 1.30 -11.44
CA PHE A 108 12.95 -0.14 -11.69
C PHE A 108 13.70 -0.91 -10.61
N GLU A 109 14.97 -0.54 -10.36
CA GLU A 109 15.81 -1.27 -9.41
C GLU A 109 15.36 -1.07 -7.95
N CYS A 110 14.92 0.15 -7.60
CA CYS A 110 14.51 0.47 -6.24
C CYS A 110 13.14 -0.16 -5.91
N GLN A 111 12.21 -0.19 -6.86
CA GLN A 111 10.95 -0.91 -6.72
C GLN A 111 11.23 -2.41 -6.57
N ASP A 112 12.03 -2.99 -7.47
CA ASP A 112 12.42 -4.41 -7.39
C ASP A 112 13.03 -4.74 -6.03
N GLN A 113 13.95 -3.92 -5.53
CA GLN A 113 14.56 -4.14 -4.22
C GLN A 113 13.52 -4.12 -3.09
N MET A 114 12.66 -3.10 -3.03
CA MET A 114 11.63 -2.97 -2.00
C MET A 114 10.64 -4.13 -2.04
N GLU A 115 10.29 -4.59 -3.23
CA GLU A 115 9.34 -5.68 -3.44
C GLU A 115 9.95 -7.07 -3.22
N HIS A 116 11.24 -7.26 -3.49
CA HIS A 116 11.94 -8.49 -3.11
C HIS A 116 12.32 -8.51 -1.62
N GLY A 117 12.37 -7.34 -0.96
CA GLY A 117 12.87 -7.20 0.40
C GLY A 117 14.32 -7.66 0.48
N SER A 118 15.15 -7.22 -0.48
CA SER A 118 16.57 -7.56 -0.60
C SER A 118 17.45 -6.31 -0.42
N SER A 119 18.76 -6.52 -0.30
CA SER A 119 19.77 -5.46 -0.39
C SER A 119 20.71 -5.80 -1.55
N PRO A 120 21.24 -4.81 -2.30
CA PRO A 120 22.23 -5.04 -3.35
C PRO A 120 23.50 -5.74 -2.84
N THR A 121 23.77 -5.63 -1.53
CA THR A 121 24.91 -6.27 -0.86
C THR A 121 24.62 -7.67 -0.34
N SER A 122 23.35 -8.09 -0.36
CA SER A 122 22.92 -9.41 0.09
C SER A 122 22.87 -10.41 -1.06
N ALA A 123 22.90 -11.71 -0.72
CA ALA A 123 22.71 -12.76 -1.71
C ALA A 123 21.35 -12.59 -2.42
N PRO A 124 21.27 -12.83 -3.75
CA PRO A 124 20.02 -12.76 -4.47
C PRO A 124 18.94 -13.62 -3.82
N VAL A 125 17.76 -13.04 -3.61
CA VAL A 125 16.62 -13.74 -3.00
C VAL A 125 15.61 -14.06 -4.08
N SER A 126 15.16 -15.33 -4.13
CA SER A 126 14.20 -15.78 -5.15
C SER A 126 12.75 -15.40 -4.77
N GLY A 127 12.12 -14.62 -5.64
CA GLY A 127 10.73 -14.16 -5.52
C GLY A 127 10.56 -13.02 -4.53
N GLY A 128 9.36 -12.44 -4.49
CA GLY A 128 9.02 -11.32 -3.62
C GLY A 128 8.87 -11.70 -2.16
N TRP A 129 9.00 -10.73 -1.26
CA TRP A 129 8.93 -11.03 0.19
C TRP A 129 7.54 -11.50 0.63
N LEU A 130 6.46 -10.99 0.03
CA LEU A 130 5.09 -11.49 0.28
C LEU A 130 4.91 -12.88 -0.33
N GLY A 131 5.44 -13.11 -1.53
CA GLY A 131 5.44 -14.43 -2.16
C GLY A 131 6.13 -15.49 -1.29
N ARG A 132 7.28 -15.13 -0.70
CA ARG A 132 7.98 -15.98 0.27
C ARG A 132 7.16 -16.22 1.53
N PHE A 133 6.55 -15.18 2.11
CA PHE A 133 5.66 -15.31 3.26
C PHE A 133 4.49 -16.25 2.99
N LEU A 134 3.82 -16.11 1.85
CA LEU A 134 2.68 -16.98 1.52
C LEU A 134 3.08 -18.46 1.38
N ARG A 135 4.34 -18.74 0.97
CA ARG A 135 4.87 -20.12 0.92
C ARG A 135 5.15 -20.72 2.30
N THR A 136 5.20 -19.92 3.37
CA THR A 136 5.35 -20.46 4.73
C THR A 136 4.01 -20.86 5.35
N ILE A 137 2.89 -20.59 4.69
CA ILE A 137 1.56 -20.97 5.14
C ILE A 137 1.24 -22.33 4.53
N ASP A 138 0.86 -23.30 5.37
CA ASP A 138 0.47 -24.64 4.91
C ASP A 138 -0.69 -24.55 3.91
N GLY A 139 -0.63 -25.37 2.84
CA GLY A 139 -1.62 -25.33 1.76
C GLY A 139 -3.06 -25.49 2.22
N ASP A 140 -3.29 -26.31 3.25
CA ASP A 140 -4.61 -26.55 3.85
C ASP A 140 -5.13 -25.35 4.66
N GLN A 141 -4.25 -24.40 5.02
CA GLN A 141 -4.60 -23.14 5.69
C GLN A 141 -4.79 -21.97 4.72
N LEU A 142 -4.45 -22.14 3.44
CA LEU A 142 -4.67 -21.13 2.43
C LEU A 142 -6.12 -21.21 1.93
N GLY A 143 -6.82 -20.08 1.99
CA GLY A 143 -8.12 -19.96 1.36
C GLY A 143 -8.05 -20.07 -0.17
N PRO A 144 -9.20 -20.13 -0.85
CA PRO A 144 -9.27 -20.20 -2.30
C PRO A 144 -8.58 -19.03 -3.01
N LEU A 145 -8.53 -17.83 -2.41
CA LEU A 145 -7.81 -16.68 -2.97
C LEU A 145 -6.88 -16.07 -1.91
N PRO A 146 -5.70 -16.66 -1.65
CA PRO A 146 -4.86 -16.24 -0.53
C PRO A 146 -4.14 -14.91 -0.79
N ALA A 147 -3.87 -14.57 -2.04
CA ALA A 147 -3.33 -13.27 -2.39
C ALA A 147 -3.83 -12.75 -3.73
N VAL A 148 -4.05 -11.44 -3.79
CA VAL A 148 -4.51 -10.76 -5.00
C VAL A 148 -3.74 -9.46 -5.23
N ALA A 149 -3.39 -9.18 -6.49
CA ALA A 149 -3.00 -7.84 -6.92
C ALA A 149 -4.14 -7.23 -7.74
N ILE A 150 -4.59 -6.04 -7.34
CA ILE A 150 -5.54 -5.27 -8.14
C ILE A 150 -4.77 -4.41 -9.13
N GLY A 151 -4.80 -4.78 -10.41
CA GLY A 151 -4.00 -4.15 -11.47
C GLY A 151 -3.78 -5.08 -12.65
N LYS A 152 -2.87 -4.69 -13.56
CA LYS A 152 -2.63 -5.38 -14.84
C LYS A 152 -1.56 -6.47 -14.78
N SER A 153 -0.75 -6.46 -13.74
CA SER A 153 0.42 -7.33 -13.62
C SER A 153 0.61 -7.78 -12.18
N LEU A 154 1.26 -8.93 -12.01
CA LEU A 154 1.64 -9.41 -10.69
C LEU A 154 2.83 -8.56 -10.20
N PRO A 155 2.71 -7.87 -9.05
CA PRO A 155 3.82 -7.13 -8.48
C PRO A 155 4.93 -8.08 -8.06
N GLU A 156 6.17 -7.59 -8.11
CA GLU A 156 7.35 -8.40 -7.75
C GLU A 156 7.24 -8.93 -6.31
N SER A 157 6.56 -8.20 -5.43
CA SER A 157 6.36 -8.57 -4.03
C SER A 157 5.61 -9.89 -3.86
N LEU A 158 4.72 -10.24 -4.78
CA LEU A 158 3.97 -11.50 -4.79
C LEU A 158 4.64 -12.62 -5.60
N ARG A 159 5.74 -12.33 -6.31
CA ARG A 159 6.38 -13.28 -7.22
C ARG A 159 6.80 -14.55 -6.48
N GLY A 160 6.43 -15.70 -7.04
CA GLY A 160 6.76 -17.02 -6.51
C GLY A 160 5.86 -17.51 -5.37
N GLY A 161 4.85 -16.74 -4.96
CA GLY A 161 3.79 -17.19 -4.04
C GLY A 161 2.48 -17.55 -4.76
N PRO A 162 1.52 -18.18 -4.06
CA PRO A 162 0.17 -18.42 -4.57
C PRO A 162 -0.61 -17.10 -4.63
N ALA A 163 -0.55 -16.41 -5.77
CA ALA A 163 -1.18 -15.10 -5.96
C ALA A 163 -1.85 -14.99 -7.33
N SER A 164 -2.92 -14.19 -7.39
CA SER A 164 -3.65 -13.90 -8.62
C SER A 164 -3.67 -12.39 -8.92
N VAL A 165 -3.95 -12.04 -10.17
CA VAL A 165 -4.08 -10.65 -10.63
C VAL A 165 -5.52 -10.43 -11.06
N LEU A 166 -6.10 -9.30 -10.67
CA LEU A 166 -7.44 -8.87 -11.06
C LEU A 166 -7.40 -7.40 -11.46
N GLU A 167 -7.78 -7.06 -12.69
CA GLU A 167 -8.00 -5.65 -13.03
C GLU A 167 -9.32 -5.17 -12.43
N ARG A 168 -10.39 -5.97 -12.61
CA ARG A 168 -11.69 -5.70 -12.02
C ARG A 168 -12.42 -6.97 -11.57
N LEU A 169 -13.15 -6.89 -10.45
CA LEU A 169 -13.89 -8.01 -9.89
C LEU A 169 -15.10 -8.40 -10.75
N ASP A 170 -15.70 -7.44 -11.46
CA ASP A 170 -16.82 -7.70 -12.37
C ASP A 170 -16.41 -8.38 -13.68
N GLU A 171 -15.12 -8.38 -14.03
CA GLU A 171 -14.58 -9.21 -15.12
C GLU A 171 -14.59 -10.70 -14.73
N VAL A 172 -14.49 -11.00 -13.43
CA VAL A 172 -14.57 -12.39 -12.94
C VAL A 172 -16.01 -12.91 -12.94
N ALA A 173 -16.97 -11.99 -12.81
CA ALA A 173 -18.39 -12.27 -12.98
C ALA A 173 -18.74 -12.39 -14.47
N VAL A 174 -18.16 -13.37 -15.16
CA VAL A 174 -18.57 -13.73 -16.53
C VAL A 174 -20.08 -13.98 -16.51
N GLN A 175 -20.79 -13.26 -17.38
CA GLN A 175 -22.23 -13.36 -17.65
C GLN A 175 -22.61 -14.69 -18.32
N GLY A 176 -22.07 -15.82 -17.84
CA GLY A 176 -22.50 -17.17 -18.17
C GLY A 176 -23.35 -17.70 -17.03
N SER A 177 -24.34 -18.54 -17.33
CA SER A 177 -25.04 -19.25 -16.26
C SER A 177 -24.00 -20.05 -15.47
N ALA A 178 -24.12 -20.13 -14.14
CA ALA A 178 -23.19 -20.91 -13.30
C ALA A 178 -23.01 -22.36 -13.79
N THR A 179 -23.97 -22.85 -14.58
CA THR A 179 -24.01 -24.13 -15.28
C THR A 179 -22.97 -24.29 -16.41
N ASP A 180 -22.57 -23.20 -17.09
CA ASP A 180 -21.68 -23.25 -18.27
C ASP A 180 -20.20 -23.01 -17.93
N LEU A 181 -19.91 -22.45 -16.75
CA LEU A 181 -18.56 -22.16 -16.29
C LEU A 181 -17.62 -23.38 -16.29
N PRO A 182 -18.02 -24.58 -15.85
CA PRO A 182 -17.15 -25.75 -15.90
C PRO A 182 -16.74 -26.12 -17.33
N LEU A 183 -17.67 -26.06 -18.29
CA LEU A 183 -17.43 -26.39 -19.69
C LEU A 183 -16.53 -25.35 -20.37
N ILE A 184 -16.80 -24.06 -20.15
CA ILE A 184 -15.99 -22.95 -20.66
C ILE A 184 -14.56 -23.06 -20.08
N THR A 185 -14.45 -23.32 -18.78
CA THR A 185 -13.15 -23.42 -18.12
C THR A 185 -12.37 -24.65 -18.58
N GLN A 186 -13.03 -25.77 -18.82
CA GLN A 186 -12.40 -26.98 -19.34
C GLN A 186 -11.92 -26.81 -20.78
N THR A 187 -12.71 -26.12 -21.61
CA THR A 187 -12.36 -25.78 -23.00
C THR A 187 -11.18 -24.82 -23.07
N LEU A 188 -11.19 -23.74 -22.27
CA LEU A 188 -10.08 -22.80 -22.20
C LEU A 188 -8.83 -23.45 -21.61
N ALA A 189 -8.96 -24.34 -20.61
CA ALA A 189 -7.82 -25.06 -20.04
C ALA A 189 -7.17 -26.01 -21.05
N SER A 190 -7.95 -26.60 -21.96
CA SER A 190 -7.41 -27.44 -23.03
C SER A 190 -6.79 -26.63 -24.17
N LEU A 191 -7.31 -25.42 -24.46
CA LEU A 191 -6.71 -24.48 -25.40
C LEU A 191 -5.38 -23.90 -24.88
N TYR A 192 -5.37 -23.38 -23.65
CA TYR A 192 -4.16 -22.76 -23.06
C TYR A 192 -3.18 -23.79 -22.50
N GLY A 193 -3.63 -24.96 -22.06
CA GLY A 193 -2.77 -26.04 -21.58
C GLY A 193 -1.96 -26.73 -22.68
N ALA A 194 -2.39 -26.60 -23.94
CA ALA A 194 -1.63 -27.04 -25.10
C ALA A 194 -0.48 -26.07 -25.46
N GLU A 195 -0.54 -24.81 -25.02
CA GLU A 195 0.46 -23.80 -25.30
C GLU A 195 1.44 -23.62 -24.12
N GLN A 196 2.72 -23.96 -24.31
CA GLN A 196 3.76 -23.74 -23.28
C GLN A 196 4.35 -22.32 -23.28
N ASN A 197 3.77 -21.39 -24.03
CA ASN A 197 4.23 -20.00 -24.12
C ASN A 197 3.71 -19.16 -22.92
N SER A 198 4.12 -17.89 -22.86
CA SER A 198 3.67 -16.95 -21.81
C SER A 198 2.15 -16.75 -21.79
N LEU A 199 1.50 -16.81 -22.95
CA LEU A 199 0.05 -16.65 -23.09
C LEU A 199 -0.72 -17.83 -22.49
N GLY A 200 -0.26 -19.07 -22.72
CA GLY A 200 -0.84 -20.27 -22.12
C GLY A 200 -0.76 -20.27 -20.59
N ARG A 201 0.37 -19.84 -20.02
CA ARG A 201 0.53 -19.69 -18.56
C ARG A 201 -0.40 -18.64 -17.96
N GLN A 202 -0.53 -17.48 -18.61
CA GLN A 202 -1.47 -16.44 -18.18
C GLN A 202 -2.92 -16.92 -18.28
N GLY A 203 -3.28 -17.60 -19.37
CA GLY A 203 -4.61 -18.20 -19.55
C GLY A 203 -4.95 -19.19 -18.44
N LEU A 204 -4.03 -20.08 -18.07
CA LEU A 204 -4.22 -21.03 -16.97
C LEU A 204 -4.37 -20.35 -15.60
N GLN A 205 -3.60 -19.29 -15.33
CA GLN A 205 -3.73 -18.52 -14.08
C GLN A 205 -5.10 -17.83 -13.98
N THR A 206 -5.56 -17.24 -15.08
CA THR A 206 -6.89 -16.63 -15.17
C THR A 206 -8.00 -17.67 -14.96
N LEU A 207 -7.86 -18.88 -15.53
CA LEU A 207 -8.83 -19.96 -15.34
C LEU A 207 -8.85 -20.49 -13.91
N ASP A 208 -7.69 -20.61 -13.27
CA ASP A 208 -7.60 -21.03 -11.87
C ASP A 208 -8.29 -20.01 -10.95
N LEU A 209 -8.09 -18.71 -11.23
CA LEU A 209 -8.80 -17.62 -10.56
C LEU A 209 -10.31 -17.68 -10.79
N PHE A 210 -10.77 -17.92 -12.02
CA PHE A 210 -12.19 -18.12 -12.31
C PHE A 210 -12.77 -19.29 -11.51
N ARG A 211 -12.09 -20.44 -11.44
CA ARG A 211 -12.53 -21.58 -10.63
C ARG A 211 -12.62 -21.24 -9.15
N ARG A 212 -11.61 -20.53 -8.62
CA ARG A 212 -11.53 -20.12 -7.22
C ARG A 212 -12.63 -19.13 -6.85
N VAL A 213 -13.00 -18.22 -7.74
CA VAL A 213 -14.08 -17.25 -7.52
C VAL A 213 -15.45 -17.89 -7.74
N ALA A 214 -15.59 -18.77 -8.73
CA ALA A 214 -16.85 -19.49 -9.00
C ALA A 214 -17.20 -20.54 -7.94
N SER A 215 -16.21 -21.07 -7.21
CA SER A 215 -16.42 -22.01 -6.10
C SER A 215 -16.83 -21.32 -4.79
N LEU A 216 -16.81 -19.98 -4.75
CA LEU A 216 -17.28 -19.23 -3.60
C LEU A 216 -18.81 -19.35 -3.48
N PRO A 217 -19.35 -19.56 -2.27
CA PRO A 217 -20.79 -19.51 -2.07
C PRO A 217 -21.34 -18.17 -2.57
N PRO A 218 -22.51 -18.12 -3.24
CA PRO A 218 -23.16 -16.84 -3.51
C PRO A 218 -23.33 -16.12 -2.18
N THR A 219 -22.63 -15.00 -2.02
CA THR A 219 -22.51 -14.31 -0.73
C THR A 219 -23.90 -13.89 -0.26
N THR A 220 -24.45 -14.65 0.69
CA THR A 220 -25.71 -14.37 1.39
C THR A 220 -25.49 -13.50 2.63
N ALA A 221 -24.25 -13.27 3.03
CA ALA A 221 -23.87 -12.35 4.09
C ALA A 221 -23.81 -10.91 3.55
N THR A 222 -24.90 -10.15 3.74
CA THR A 222 -24.93 -8.68 3.83
C THR A 222 -23.69 -7.93 3.32
N THR A 223 -23.45 -7.92 2.01
CA THR A 223 -22.38 -7.14 1.34
C THR A 223 -22.75 -5.66 1.24
N ARG A 224 -23.47 -5.14 2.23
CA ARG A 224 -23.89 -3.75 2.23
C ARG A 224 -22.66 -2.89 2.52
N ARG A 225 -22.10 -2.31 1.46
CA ARG A 225 -21.11 -1.24 1.56
C ARG A 225 -21.61 -0.20 2.56
N THR A 226 -20.75 0.18 3.49
CA THR A 226 -21.04 1.19 4.50
C THR A 226 -20.41 2.53 4.15
N ALA A 227 -19.48 2.55 3.17
CA ALA A 227 -18.79 3.75 2.71
C ALA A 227 -19.10 4.10 1.25
N THR A 228 -19.00 5.40 0.94
CA THR A 228 -18.97 5.93 -0.43
C THR A 228 -17.51 6.13 -0.84
N TYR A 229 -17.08 5.46 -1.91
CA TYR A 229 -15.73 5.59 -2.44
C TYR A 229 -15.67 6.73 -3.48
N PRO A 230 -14.58 7.53 -3.50
CA PRO A 230 -14.34 8.49 -4.58
C PRO A 230 -14.33 7.83 -5.97
N ASN A 231 -14.72 8.58 -6.99
CA ASN A 231 -14.75 8.08 -8.37
C ASN A 231 -13.35 8.13 -9.03
N ASN A 232 -12.49 7.16 -8.71
CA ASN A 232 -11.20 6.95 -9.37
C ASN A 232 -10.74 5.49 -9.25
N ALA A 233 -9.75 5.10 -10.04
CA ALA A 233 -9.27 3.72 -10.11
C ALA A 233 -8.70 3.19 -8.77
N PHE A 234 -7.97 4.03 -8.02
CA PHE A 234 -7.40 3.65 -6.72
C PHE A 234 -8.49 3.33 -5.70
N ALA A 235 -9.47 4.22 -5.55
CA ALA A 235 -10.62 4.00 -4.67
C ALA A 235 -11.47 2.80 -5.11
N ALA A 236 -11.64 2.59 -6.42
CA ALA A 236 -12.29 1.39 -6.95
C ALA A 236 -11.52 0.11 -6.63
N GLY A 237 -10.18 0.14 -6.65
CA GLY A 237 -9.33 -0.99 -6.25
C GLY A 237 -9.48 -1.33 -4.76
N LEU A 238 -9.41 -0.32 -3.88
CA LEU A 238 -9.67 -0.50 -2.44
C LEU A 238 -11.07 -1.05 -2.17
N ARG A 239 -12.09 -0.60 -2.90
CA ARG A 239 -13.45 -1.14 -2.79
C ARG A 239 -13.51 -2.63 -3.12
N GLN A 240 -12.80 -3.08 -4.16
CA GLN A 240 -12.75 -4.50 -4.53
C GLN A 240 -12.03 -5.33 -3.47
N ILE A 241 -10.92 -4.82 -2.93
CA ILE A 241 -10.21 -5.47 -1.81
C ILE A 241 -11.15 -5.61 -0.61
N ALA A 242 -11.91 -4.56 -0.28
CA ALA A 242 -12.90 -4.60 0.80
C ALA A 242 -13.99 -5.65 0.57
N GLU A 243 -14.47 -5.79 -0.68
CA GLU A 243 -15.43 -6.84 -1.06
C GLU A 243 -14.85 -8.24 -0.87
N LEU A 244 -13.61 -8.49 -1.28
CA LEU A 244 -12.93 -9.78 -1.10
C LEU A 244 -12.68 -10.12 0.39
N ILE A 245 -12.28 -9.14 1.20
CA ILE A 245 -12.06 -9.32 2.65
C ILE A 245 -13.37 -9.69 3.36
N ARG A 246 -14.47 -9.01 3.02
CA ARG A 246 -15.79 -9.31 3.60
C ARG A 246 -16.38 -10.62 3.12
N ALA A 247 -16.06 -11.03 1.90
CA ALA A 247 -16.48 -12.33 1.38
C ALA A 247 -15.83 -13.50 2.14
N GLY A 248 -14.79 -13.27 2.95
CA GLY A 248 -14.22 -14.28 3.85
C GLY A 248 -13.50 -15.41 3.10
N ILE A 249 -12.94 -15.11 1.93
CA ILE A 249 -12.38 -16.12 1.00
C ILE A 249 -10.92 -16.52 1.32
N GLY A 250 -10.51 -16.28 2.57
CA GLY A 250 -9.15 -16.51 3.08
C GLY A 250 -8.07 -15.61 2.46
N LEU A 251 -8.42 -14.37 2.10
CA LEU A 251 -7.47 -13.39 1.58
C LEU A 251 -6.45 -12.98 2.66
N ARG A 252 -5.17 -13.31 2.45
CA ARG A 252 -4.05 -13.00 3.36
C ARG A 252 -3.29 -11.74 2.94
N VAL A 253 -3.16 -11.51 1.64
CA VAL A 253 -2.42 -10.36 1.08
C VAL A 253 -3.19 -9.73 -0.07
N ALA A 254 -3.34 -8.42 -0.07
CA ALA A 254 -3.81 -7.67 -1.22
C ALA A 254 -2.81 -6.59 -1.60
N CYS A 255 -2.43 -6.48 -2.88
CA CYS A 255 -1.56 -5.43 -3.38
C CYS A 255 -2.34 -4.48 -4.30
N LEU A 256 -2.07 -3.18 -4.18
CA LEU A 256 -2.67 -2.14 -5.03
C LEU A 256 -1.66 -1.02 -5.25
N ASP A 257 -1.49 -0.58 -6.49
CA ASP A 257 -0.65 0.56 -6.80
C ASP A 257 -1.47 1.87 -6.82
N LEU A 258 -0.86 2.95 -6.34
CA LEU A 258 -1.28 4.32 -6.62
C LEU A 258 -0.14 5.01 -7.38
N PRO A 259 -0.22 5.13 -8.73
CA PRO A 259 0.84 5.73 -9.52
C PRO A 259 0.75 7.26 -9.58
N GLY A 260 1.80 7.88 -10.12
CA GLY A 260 1.84 9.30 -10.46
C GLY A 260 2.74 10.15 -9.57
N TRP A 261 3.44 9.54 -8.63
CA TRP A 261 4.30 10.22 -7.66
C TRP A 261 5.65 10.67 -8.23
N ASP A 262 5.92 10.37 -9.51
CA ASP A 262 7.16 10.76 -10.17
C ASP A 262 7.19 12.24 -10.59
N THR A 263 7.11 13.11 -9.59
CA THR A 263 6.99 14.55 -9.78
C THR A 263 8.32 15.23 -9.56
N HIS A 264 8.80 15.98 -10.56
CA HIS A 264 10.11 16.66 -10.54
C HIS A 264 10.06 18.17 -10.73
N PHE A 265 8.90 18.71 -11.13
CA PHE A 265 8.71 20.11 -11.46
C PHE A 265 7.32 20.55 -11.05
N PHE A 266 7.18 21.80 -10.62
CA PHE A 266 5.90 22.39 -10.20
C PHE A 266 5.04 21.45 -9.35
N GLN A 267 5.65 20.81 -8.35
CA GLN A 267 5.01 19.78 -7.52
C GLN A 267 3.79 20.32 -6.78
N GLY A 268 3.91 21.56 -6.32
CA GLY A 268 2.96 22.21 -5.41
C GLY A 268 3.14 21.72 -3.98
N ALA A 269 2.83 22.61 -3.03
CA ALA A 269 2.83 22.28 -1.60
C ALA A 269 1.45 21.71 -1.24
N THR A 270 0.48 22.59 -1.00
CA THR A 270 -0.89 22.25 -0.59
C THR A 270 -1.91 22.39 -1.71
N ASP A 271 -1.42 22.49 -2.94
CA ASP A 271 -2.16 22.47 -4.19
C ASP A 271 -1.28 21.80 -5.26
N GLY A 272 -1.75 21.73 -6.50
CA GLY A 272 -1.00 21.10 -7.59
C GLY A 272 -1.07 19.56 -7.61
N GLN A 273 -0.16 18.95 -8.37
CA GLN A 273 -0.18 17.52 -8.67
C GLN A 273 0.06 16.67 -7.42
N GLN A 274 1.00 17.08 -6.57
CA GLN A 274 1.33 16.34 -5.35
C GLN A 274 0.13 16.34 -4.39
N ALA A 275 -0.48 17.50 -4.13
CA ALA A 275 -1.65 17.61 -3.27
C ALA A 275 -2.84 16.77 -3.80
N ALA A 276 -3.05 16.70 -5.11
CA ALA A 276 -4.10 15.88 -5.71
C ALA A 276 -3.88 14.37 -5.50
N LEU A 277 -2.63 13.90 -5.50
CA LEU A 277 -2.28 12.51 -5.18
C LEU A 277 -2.49 12.22 -3.68
N VAL A 278 -2.11 13.17 -2.83
CA VAL A 278 -2.33 13.09 -1.38
C VAL A 278 -3.82 13.00 -1.05
N ASP A 279 -4.66 13.84 -1.66
CA ASP A 279 -6.12 13.80 -1.51
C ASP A 279 -6.71 12.45 -1.95
N ARG A 280 -6.24 11.94 -3.09
CA ARG A 280 -6.68 10.64 -3.62
C ARG A 280 -6.32 9.49 -2.69
N LEU A 281 -5.09 9.48 -2.16
CA LEU A 281 -4.63 8.51 -1.18
C LEU A 281 -5.51 8.55 0.08
N ALA A 282 -5.64 9.74 0.66
CA ALA A 282 -6.34 9.93 1.93
C ALA A 282 -7.83 9.57 1.86
N LYS A 283 -8.55 10.08 0.86
CA LYS A 283 -9.98 9.79 0.70
C LYS A 283 -10.24 8.32 0.35
N GLY A 284 -9.36 7.71 -0.44
CA GLY A 284 -9.46 6.27 -0.75
C GLY A 284 -9.30 5.42 0.52
N LEU A 285 -8.26 5.69 1.31
CA LEU A 285 -8.00 4.97 2.56
C LEU A 285 -9.08 5.22 3.62
N ALA A 286 -9.59 6.45 3.76
CA ALA A 286 -10.66 6.77 4.70
C ALA A 286 -11.97 6.05 4.34
N ALA A 287 -12.31 5.98 3.05
CA ALA A 287 -13.45 5.20 2.58
C ALA A 287 -13.25 3.70 2.85
N PHE A 288 -12.05 3.18 2.60
CA PHE A 288 -11.70 1.78 2.91
C PHE A 288 -11.81 1.47 4.40
N GLU A 289 -11.28 2.33 5.26
CA GLU A 289 -11.35 2.19 6.71
C GLU A 289 -12.81 2.13 7.19
N THR A 290 -13.64 3.08 6.71
CA THR A 290 -15.08 3.10 7.01
C THR A 290 -15.75 1.80 6.58
N ASP A 291 -15.45 1.32 5.37
CA ASP A 291 -16.07 0.11 4.80
C ASP A 291 -15.63 -1.19 5.50
N MET A 292 -14.47 -1.16 6.17
CA MET A 292 -13.91 -2.26 6.97
C MET A 292 -14.27 -2.21 8.45
N SER A 293 -15.05 -1.23 8.90
CA SER A 293 -15.39 -1.02 10.33
C SER A 293 -15.83 -2.30 11.07
N SER A 294 -16.58 -3.21 10.44
CA SER A 294 -17.04 -4.47 11.05
C SER A 294 -15.97 -5.57 11.15
N CYS A 295 -14.88 -5.48 10.39
CA CYS A 295 -13.81 -6.48 10.36
C CYS A 295 -12.40 -5.87 10.50
N ARG A 296 -12.30 -4.60 10.90
CA ARG A 296 -11.05 -3.81 10.94
C ARG A 296 -9.94 -4.41 11.80
N GLN A 297 -10.28 -5.24 12.79
CA GLN A 297 -9.30 -5.98 13.61
C GLN A 297 -8.49 -7.00 12.79
N ARG A 298 -9.00 -7.42 11.63
CA ARG A 298 -8.37 -8.38 10.73
C ARG A 298 -7.56 -7.71 9.62
N VAL A 299 -7.59 -6.39 9.51
CA VAL A 299 -7.02 -5.67 8.36
C VAL A 299 -5.91 -4.75 8.83
N THR A 300 -4.75 -4.86 8.18
CA THR A 300 -3.66 -3.88 8.30
C THR A 300 -3.31 -3.39 6.91
N VAL A 301 -3.22 -2.08 6.73
CA VAL A 301 -2.76 -1.45 5.49
C VAL A 301 -1.34 -0.93 5.71
N LEU A 302 -0.43 -1.31 4.82
CA LEU A 302 0.90 -0.72 4.68
C LEU A 302 0.89 0.16 3.43
N VAL A 303 1.26 1.42 3.56
CA VAL A 303 1.52 2.31 2.44
C VAL A 303 3.00 2.62 2.38
N THR A 304 3.61 2.35 1.22
CA THR A 304 5.05 2.46 1.01
C THR A 304 5.36 2.99 -0.39
N THR A 305 6.60 3.36 -0.64
CA THR A 305 7.14 3.76 -1.94
C THR A 305 8.53 3.14 -2.12
N GLU A 306 9.13 3.25 -3.31
CA GLU A 306 10.46 2.71 -3.59
C GLU A 306 11.60 3.49 -2.92
N PHE A 307 11.41 4.80 -2.81
CA PHE A 307 12.27 5.77 -2.15
C PHE A 307 11.45 7.06 -1.94
N GLY A 308 11.96 8.02 -1.18
CA GLY A 308 11.32 9.34 -1.10
C GLY A 308 11.97 10.37 -2.01
N ARG A 309 11.68 11.64 -1.73
CA ARG A 309 12.27 12.77 -2.46
C ARG A 309 13.39 13.41 -1.67
N ARG A 310 14.26 14.13 -2.39
CA ARG A 310 15.29 14.96 -1.73
C ARG A 310 14.63 15.98 -0.80
N VAL A 311 15.37 16.37 0.24
CA VAL A 311 14.89 17.35 1.22
C VAL A 311 14.81 18.73 0.60
N TYR A 312 15.83 19.11 -0.16
CA TYR A 312 15.90 20.41 -0.81
C TYR A 312 15.15 20.42 -2.15
N GLU A 313 14.41 21.50 -2.33
CA GLU A 313 13.70 21.83 -3.56
C GLU A 313 14.71 22.15 -4.68
N ASN A 314 14.43 21.64 -5.89
CA ASN A 314 15.22 21.91 -7.09
C ASN A 314 14.78 23.23 -7.76
N ALA A 315 15.56 23.70 -8.74
CA ALA A 315 15.28 24.96 -9.44
C ALA A 315 13.96 25.00 -10.22
N SER A 316 13.29 23.85 -10.41
CA SER A 316 12.01 23.71 -11.12
C SER A 316 10.80 23.62 -10.18
N GLN A 317 10.94 24.04 -8.91
CA GLN A 317 9.87 23.96 -7.91
C GLN A 317 9.38 22.51 -7.74
N GLY A 318 10.33 21.57 -7.74
CA GLY A 318 10.11 20.16 -7.51
C GLY A 318 11.27 19.57 -6.70
N THR A 319 11.44 18.25 -6.76
CA THR A 319 12.43 17.50 -6.00
C THR A 319 12.92 16.31 -6.81
N ASP A 320 14.22 16.04 -6.71
CA ASP A 320 14.81 14.86 -7.32
C ASP A 320 14.64 13.61 -6.44
N HIS A 321 15.12 12.47 -6.93
CA HIS A 321 15.09 11.21 -6.19
C HIS A 321 15.91 11.31 -4.91
N GLY A 322 15.24 11.00 -3.79
CA GLY A 322 15.84 10.82 -2.48
C GLY A 322 16.08 9.34 -2.17
N ARG A 323 16.33 9.04 -0.90
CA ARG A 323 16.60 7.67 -0.42
C ARG A 323 15.72 7.26 0.75
N GLY A 324 15.43 8.21 1.65
CA GLY A 324 14.52 8.02 2.77
C GLY A 324 13.08 8.40 2.40
N PHE A 325 12.11 7.76 3.05
CA PHE A 325 10.69 8.08 3.02
C PHE A 325 10.02 7.73 4.36
N ALA A 326 8.78 8.19 4.53
CA ALA A 326 7.91 7.80 5.63
C ALA A 326 6.97 6.68 5.18
N ALA A 327 7.02 5.52 5.82
CA ALA A 327 5.98 4.50 5.64
C ALA A 327 4.76 4.83 6.51
N MET A 328 3.57 4.48 6.05
CA MET A 328 2.32 4.69 6.78
C MET A 328 1.63 3.35 7.04
N LEU A 329 1.19 3.13 8.29
CA LEU A 329 0.46 1.93 8.68
C LEU A 329 -0.91 2.30 9.24
N LEU A 330 -1.95 1.65 8.74
CA LEU A 330 -3.33 1.85 9.18
C LEU A 330 -3.96 0.52 9.59
N GLY A 331 -4.49 0.43 10.80
CA GLY A 331 -5.22 -0.74 11.28
C GLY A 331 -5.37 -0.76 12.80
N ASN A 332 -6.28 -1.59 13.30
CA ASN A 332 -6.50 -1.71 14.75
C ASN A 332 -5.29 -2.30 15.49
N SER A 333 -4.56 -3.22 14.84
CA SER A 333 -3.38 -3.85 15.42
C SER A 333 -2.16 -2.94 15.44
N VAL A 334 -2.23 -1.77 14.80
CA VAL A 334 -1.12 -0.81 14.73
C VAL A 334 -1.01 -0.05 16.05
N ALA A 335 0.22 0.13 16.54
CA ALA A 335 0.58 1.06 17.61
C ALA A 335 0.59 2.51 17.05
N GLY A 336 -0.60 3.01 16.70
CA GLY A 336 -0.81 4.32 16.08
C GLY A 336 -0.92 5.48 17.05
N GLY A 337 -1.27 6.65 16.52
CA GLY A 337 -1.31 7.91 17.27
C GLY A 337 0.06 8.52 17.52
N HIS A 338 1.10 7.98 16.87
CA HIS A 338 2.49 8.38 17.01
C HIS A 338 3.22 8.32 15.66
N VAL A 339 4.24 9.16 15.53
CA VAL A 339 5.28 9.03 14.51
C VAL A 339 6.46 8.30 15.12
N HIS A 340 6.90 7.20 14.49
CA HIS A 340 8.00 6.36 14.96
C HIS A 340 9.30 6.73 14.25
N GLY A 341 10.38 6.87 15.01
CA GLY A 341 11.65 7.39 14.50
C GLY A 341 11.63 8.91 14.31
N HIS A 342 12.76 9.47 13.88
CA HIS A 342 12.84 10.87 13.45
C HIS A 342 13.44 10.93 12.05
N TRP A 343 13.17 12.02 11.34
CA TRP A 343 13.86 12.29 10.08
C TRP A 343 15.19 12.99 10.38
N PRO A 344 16.33 12.47 9.91
CA PRO A 344 17.64 13.04 10.23
C PRO A 344 17.96 14.22 9.33
N LEU A 345 17.19 15.31 9.43
CA LEU A 345 17.43 16.52 8.63
C LEU A 345 18.84 17.12 8.89
N GLU A 346 19.49 16.76 10.00
CA GLU A 346 20.77 17.35 10.47
C GLU A 346 21.97 16.68 9.86
N GLU A 347 21.77 15.45 9.40
CA GLU A 347 22.79 14.65 8.74
C GLU A 347 22.86 14.98 7.24
N ILE A 348 21.99 15.86 6.74
CA ILE A 348 21.94 16.28 5.35
C ILE A 348 22.92 17.43 5.16
N THR A 349 24.15 17.08 4.83
CA THR A 349 25.27 18.03 4.76
C THR A 349 25.52 18.63 3.37
N ASP A 350 24.83 18.19 2.31
CA ASP A 350 25.00 18.74 0.96
C ASP A 350 23.72 18.65 0.09
N PRO A 351 23.42 19.66 -0.75
CA PRO A 351 22.40 19.61 -1.81
C PRO A 351 22.76 18.69 -2.99
#